data_AF-A0A382VV40-F1
#
_entry.id   AF-A0A382VV40-F1
#
_cell.length_a   1.000
_cell.length_b   1.000
_cell.length_c   1.000
_cell.angle_alpha   90.00
_cell.angle_beta   90.00
_cell.angle_gamma   90.00
#
_symmetry.space_group_name_H-M   'P 1'
#
loop_
_entity.id
_entity.type
_entity.pdbx_description
1 polymer ?
#
loop_
_entity_poly.entity_id
_entity_poly.type
_entity_poly.pdbx_seq_one_letter_code
_entity_poly.pdbx_strand_id
1 'polypeptide(L)'
;MEKLQLGSTPDNNPLGIKLTTLQRHFACFGSSGSGKTVASKVLIEELGRNGVPVIAFDPQGDIASLAVTADRGTVKKSGTNPRIRDSYDKNVEVVIWTPGSSKGIPLCINPLQFDGVGELNTEDTTRFFSSAAKNIASLVGYDLD
;
A
#
# COMPACT_ATOMS: atom_id res chain seq x y z
N MET A 1 2.05 18.77 14.22
CA MET A 1 2.62 17.46 13.85
C MET A 1 1.47 16.46 13.82
N GLU A 2 1.08 16.06 12.61
CA GLU A 2 -0.13 15.27 12.37
C GLU A 2 0.01 13.86 12.99
N LYS A 3 -0.90 13.56 13.91
CA LYS A 3 -1.00 12.29 14.64
C LYS A 3 -1.97 11.41 13.86
N LEU A 4 -1.56 10.20 13.51
CA LEU A 4 -2.38 9.22 12.82
C LEU A 4 -3.30 8.53 13.84
N GLN A 5 -4.62 8.56 13.61
CA GLN A 5 -5.61 7.97 14.51
C GLN A 5 -5.81 6.49 14.17
N LEU A 6 -5.32 5.58 15.02
CA LEU A 6 -5.40 4.14 14.77
C LEU A 6 -6.63 3.48 15.41
N GLY A 7 -7.23 4.09 16.43
CA GLY A 7 -8.39 3.54 17.11
C GLY A 7 -8.57 4.11 18.50
N SER A 8 -8.96 3.26 19.46
CA SER A 8 -9.14 3.62 20.86
C SER A 8 -8.54 2.57 21.81
N THR A 9 -8.18 2.99 23.01
CA THR A 9 -7.83 2.08 24.11
C THR A 9 -9.10 1.43 24.68
N PRO A 10 -9.00 0.37 25.52
CA PRO A 10 -10.15 -0.22 26.20
C PRO A 10 -10.98 0.77 27.02
N ASP A 11 -10.32 1.82 27.55
CA ASP A 11 -10.96 2.91 28.30
C ASP A 11 -11.58 4.00 27.40
N ASN A 12 -11.74 3.74 26.10
CA ASN A 12 -12.26 4.68 25.09
C ASN A 12 -11.42 5.95 24.86
N ASN A 13 -10.13 5.93 25.19
CA ASN A 13 -9.24 7.04 24.87
C ASN A 13 -8.71 6.92 23.44
N PRO A 14 -8.61 8.03 22.66
CA PRO A 14 -8.08 7.99 21.30
C PRO A 14 -6.64 7.46 21.24
N LEU A 15 -6.45 6.38 20.49
CA LEU A 15 -5.14 5.79 20.21
C LEU A 15 -4.63 6.30 18.87
N GLY A 16 -3.45 6.90 18.89
CA GLY A 16 -2.79 7.31 17.66
C GLY A 16 -1.29 7.45 17.82
N ILE A 17 -0.58 7.37 16.72
CA ILE A 17 0.88 7.44 16.65
C ILE A 17 1.32 8.72 15.94
N LYS A 18 2.53 9.20 16.24
CA LYS A 18 3.12 10.33 15.50
C LYS A 18 3.50 9.83 14.10
N LEU A 19 3.25 10.64 13.07
CA LEU A 19 3.68 10.31 11.71
C LEU A 19 5.19 10.02 11.62
N THR A 20 6.00 10.77 12.37
CA THR A 20 7.47 10.57 12.43
C THR A 20 7.88 9.19 12.97
N THR A 21 7.02 8.48 13.70
CA THR A 21 7.30 7.11 14.14
C THR A 21 7.41 6.15 12.96
N LEU A 22 6.69 6.41 11.86
CA LEU A 22 6.70 5.57 10.65
C LEU A 22 7.92 5.80 9.75
N GLN A 23 8.81 6.73 10.11
CA GLN A 23 10.16 6.77 9.56
C GLN A 23 10.97 5.53 9.99
N ARG A 24 10.47 4.80 11.00
CA ARG A 24 10.93 3.45 11.35
C ARG A 24 9.94 2.44 10.80
N HIS A 25 10.43 1.24 10.51
CA HIS A 25 9.58 0.15 10.00
C HIS A 25 8.46 -0.19 10.99
N PHE A 26 7.29 -0.50 10.42
CA PHE A 26 6.11 -0.94 11.15
C PHE A 26 5.75 -2.36 10.70
N ALA A 27 5.32 -3.20 11.65
CA ALA A 27 4.90 -4.56 11.38
C ALA A 27 3.66 -4.91 12.23
N CYS A 28 2.66 -5.51 11.58
CA CYS A 28 1.44 -6.02 12.22
C CYS A 28 1.52 -7.54 12.39
N PHE A 29 1.55 -8.02 13.64
CA PHE A 29 1.53 -9.45 13.96
C PHE A 29 0.20 -9.87 14.60
N GLY A 30 -0.21 -11.11 14.39
CA GLY A 30 -1.47 -11.66 14.91
C GLY A 30 -1.98 -12.87 14.14
N SER A 31 -2.89 -13.64 14.72
CA SER A 31 -3.52 -14.81 14.10
C SER A 31 -4.53 -14.41 13.00
N SER A 32 -5.02 -15.38 12.22
CA SER A 32 -6.11 -15.12 11.27
C SER A 32 -7.34 -14.57 12.02
N GLY A 33 -8.02 -13.59 11.43
CA GLY A 33 -9.17 -12.92 12.05
C GLY A 33 -8.85 -11.90 13.14
N SER A 34 -7.57 -11.71 13.52
CA SER A 34 -7.18 -10.78 14.59
C SER A 34 -7.23 -9.30 14.20
N GLY A 35 -7.67 -8.96 12.99
CA GLY A 35 -7.78 -7.58 12.51
C GLY A 35 -6.51 -6.97 11.90
N LYS A 36 -5.43 -7.74 11.64
CA LYS A 36 -4.18 -7.22 11.02
C LYS A 36 -4.42 -6.40 9.75
N THR A 37 -5.23 -6.95 8.83
CA THR A 37 -5.54 -6.32 7.54
C THR A 37 -6.34 -5.04 7.76
N VAL A 38 -7.29 -5.04 8.69
CA VAL A 38 -8.08 -3.85 9.05
C VAL A 38 -7.18 -2.77 9.66
N ALA A 39 -6.30 -3.13 10.60
CA ALA A 39 -5.35 -2.18 11.19
C ALA A 39 -4.42 -1.56 10.13
N SER A 40 -3.97 -2.37 9.17
CA SER A 40 -3.14 -1.89 8.06
C SER A 40 -3.92 -0.96 7.12
N LYS A 41 -5.19 -1.26 6.84
CA LYS A 41 -6.08 -0.38 6.06
C LYS A 41 -6.29 0.96 6.77
N VAL A 42 -6.60 0.96 8.06
CA VAL A 42 -6.74 2.19 8.86
C VAL A 42 -5.47 3.03 8.80
N LEU A 43 -4.30 2.41 8.90
CA LEU A 43 -3.03 3.10 8.75
C LEU A 43 -2.88 3.77 7.39
N ILE A 44 -3.20 3.06 6.29
CA ILE A 44 -3.15 3.59 4.92
C ILE A 44 -4.15 4.73 4.74
N GLU A 45 -5.37 4.60 5.26
CA GLU A 45 -6.39 5.64 5.20
C GLU A 45 -5.92 6.92 5.91
N GLU A 46 -5.36 6.79 7.10
CA GLU A 46 -4.82 7.92 7.84
C GLU A 46 -3.61 8.54 7.15
N LEU A 47 -2.70 7.74 6.58
CA LEU A 47 -1.58 8.26 5.81
C LEU A 47 -2.05 9.09 4.62
N GLY A 48 -2.95 8.55 3.81
CA GLY A 48 -3.53 9.26 2.66
C GLY A 48 -4.22 10.56 3.07
N ARG A 49 -5.02 10.53 4.15
CA ARG A 49 -5.71 11.72 4.67
C ARG A 49 -4.77 12.81 5.18
N ASN A 50 -3.56 12.45 5.62
CA ASN A 50 -2.50 13.38 6.03
C ASN A 50 -1.52 13.68 4.88
N GLY A 51 -1.92 13.45 3.62
CA GLY A 51 -1.14 13.82 2.44
C GLY A 51 0.11 12.98 2.22
N VAL A 52 0.23 11.81 2.86
CA VAL A 52 1.35 10.90 2.67
C VAL A 52 0.98 9.86 1.61
N PRO A 53 1.67 9.83 0.45
CA PRO A 53 1.40 8.85 -0.59
C PRO A 53 1.78 7.44 -0.12
N VAL A 54 0.99 6.45 -0.53
CA VAL A 54 1.21 5.04 -0.19
C VAL A 54 1.27 4.21 -1.47
N ILE A 55 2.34 3.42 -1.59
CA ILE A 55 2.41 2.31 -2.56
C ILE A 55 2.17 1.03 -1.78
N ALA A 56 1.09 0.32 -2.11
CA ALA A 56 0.73 -0.93 -1.46
C ALA A 56 0.90 -2.10 -2.44
N PHE A 57 1.58 -3.14 -1.99
CA PHE A 57 1.64 -4.43 -2.67
C PHE A 57 0.55 -5.34 -2.08
N ASP A 58 -0.38 -5.78 -2.92
CA ASP A 58 -1.60 -6.46 -2.47
C ASP A 58 -1.77 -7.82 -3.15
N PRO A 59 -0.95 -8.83 -2.81
CA PRO A 59 -1.05 -10.15 -3.42
C PRO A 59 -2.37 -10.88 -3.07
N GLN A 60 -3.03 -10.50 -1.96
CA GLN A 60 -4.32 -11.07 -1.55
C GLN A 60 -5.53 -10.32 -2.12
N GLY A 61 -5.34 -9.10 -2.66
CA GLY A 61 -6.42 -8.26 -3.19
C GLY A 61 -7.28 -7.58 -2.13
N ASP A 62 -6.89 -7.64 -0.86
CA ASP A 62 -7.66 -7.07 0.24
C ASP A 62 -7.53 -5.55 0.31
N ILE A 63 -6.35 -5.00 0.05
CA ILE A 63 -6.06 -3.57 0.16
C ILE A 63 -6.79 -2.78 -0.94
N ALA A 64 -7.00 -3.36 -2.11
CA ALA A 64 -7.78 -2.78 -3.20
C ALA A 64 -9.20 -2.33 -2.80
N SER A 65 -9.78 -2.95 -1.77
CA SER A 65 -11.09 -2.53 -1.22
C SER A 65 -11.12 -1.10 -0.67
N LEU A 66 -9.96 -0.48 -0.39
CA LEU A 66 -9.86 0.93 -0.02
C LEU A 66 -10.41 1.88 -1.09
N ALA A 67 -10.50 1.44 -2.35
CA ALA A 67 -11.13 2.21 -3.43
C ALA A 67 -12.65 2.38 -3.26
N VAL A 68 -13.28 1.61 -2.36
CA VAL A 68 -14.74 1.62 -2.16
C VAL A 68 -15.05 2.24 -0.80
N THR A 69 -15.63 3.44 -0.80
CA THR A 69 -16.05 4.11 0.44
C THR A 69 -17.43 3.64 0.88
N ALA A 70 -17.58 3.34 2.17
CA ALA A 70 -18.88 3.02 2.76
C ALA A 70 -19.81 4.24 2.78
N ASP A 71 -21.12 4.00 2.80
CA ASP A 71 -22.10 5.07 2.97
C ASP A 71 -21.99 5.71 4.37
N ARG A 72 -22.35 6.99 4.45
CA ARG A 72 -22.27 7.77 5.70
C ARG A 72 -23.06 7.15 6.85
N GLY A 73 -24.18 6.50 6.56
CA GLY A 73 -25.05 5.87 7.55
C GLY A 73 -24.36 4.66 8.19
N THR A 74 -23.72 3.82 7.39
CA THR A 74 -22.92 2.68 7.86
C THR A 74 -21.75 3.12 8.73
N VAL A 75 -21.02 4.16 8.31
CA VAL A 75 -19.90 4.73 9.10
C VAL A 75 -20.38 5.23 10.47
N LYS A 76 -21.54 5.91 10.51
CA LYS A 76 -22.12 6.39 11.76
C LYS A 76 -22.55 5.23 12.66
N LYS A 77 -23.15 4.17 12.09
CA LYS A 77 -23.59 2.98 12.84
C LYS A 77 -22.40 2.21 13.45
N SER A 78 -21.23 2.21 12.80
CA SER A 78 -20.02 1.59 13.33
C SER A 78 -19.30 2.44 14.41
N GLY A 79 -19.89 3.56 14.84
CA GLY A 79 -19.30 4.43 15.87
C GLY A 79 -18.17 5.32 15.36
N THR A 80 -17.91 5.35 14.05
CA THR A 80 -16.88 6.19 13.45
C THR A 80 -17.46 7.54 13.04
N ASN A 81 -16.69 8.62 13.21
CA ASN A 81 -17.12 9.96 12.79
C ASN A 81 -17.24 10.02 11.25
N PRO A 82 -18.43 10.29 10.67
CA PRO A 82 -18.60 10.34 9.22
C PRO A 82 -17.70 11.35 8.50
N ARG A 83 -17.19 12.37 9.22
CA ARG A 83 -16.21 13.32 8.68
C ARG A 83 -14.90 12.67 8.24
N ILE A 84 -14.52 11.53 8.84
CA ILE A 84 -13.34 10.77 8.43
C ILE A 84 -13.53 10.25 7.02
N ARG A 85 -14.69 9.62 6.75
CA ARG A 85 -15.07 9.15 5.40
C ARG A 85 -15.10 10.30 4.41
N ASP A 86 -15.71 11.44 4.76
CA ASP A 86 -15.78 12.60 3.88
C ASP A 86 -14.40 13.16 3.52
N SER A 87 -13.50 13.20 4.51
CA SER A 87 -12.13 13.63 4.32
C SER A 87 -11.32 12.66 3.47
N TYR A 88 -11.52 11.35 3.63
CA TYR A 88 -10.88 10.33 2.80
C TYR A 88 -11.32 10.46 1.34
N ASP A 89 -12.63 10.45 1.10
CA ASP A 89 -13.26 10.52 -0.22
C ASP A 89 -12.87 11.79 -1.00
N LYS A 90 -12.64 12.90 -0.29
CA LYS A 90 -12.24 14.18 -0.89
C LYS A 90 -10.74 14.27 -1.19
N ASN A 91 -9.90 13.70 -0.33
CA ASN A 91 -8.47 13.98 -0.33
C ASN A 91 -7.60 12.80 -0.80
N VAL A 92 -8.18 11.61 -0.94
CA VAL A 92 -7.45 10.38 -1.28
C VAL A 92 -8.01 9.79 -2.56
N GLU A 93 -7.13 9.61 -3.54
CA GLU A 93 -7.39 8.83 -4.75
C GLU A 93 -6.73 7.46 -4.61
N VAL A 94 -7.49 6.40 -4.88
CA VAL A 94 -6.97 5.02 -4.89
C VAL A 94 -6.89 4.53 -6.33
N VAL A 95 -5.67 4.33 -6.80
CA VAL A 95 -5.41 3.80 -8.14
C VAL A 95 -4.95 2.36 -8.02
N ILE A 96 -5.62 1.45 -8.73
CA ILE A 96 -5.28 0.02 -8.74
C ILE A 96 -4.52 -0.29 -10.02
N TRP A 97 -3.34 -0.86 -9.86
CA TRP A 97 -2.52 -1.40 -10.93
C TRP A 97 -2.42 -2.91 -10.80
N THR A 98 -2.72 -3.61 -11.89
CA THR A 98 -2.55 -5.06 -12.00
C THR A 98 -1.59 -5.34 -13.16
N PRO A 99 -0.34 -5.75 -12.88
CA PRO A 99 0.62 -6.04 -13.94
C PRO A 99 0.06 -7.03 -14.97
N GLY A 100 0.29 -6.76 -16.26
CA GLY A 100 -0.17 -7.60 -17.37
C GLY A 100 -1.67 -7.54 -17.67
N SER A 101 -2.47 -6.80 -16.89
CA SER A 101 -3.89 -6.56 -17.18
C SER A 101 -4.08 -5.32 -18.05
N SER A 102 -4.92 -5.43 -19.07
CA SER A 102 -5.42 -4.28 -19.85
C SER A 102 -6.64 -3.60 -19.21
N LYS A 103 -7.19 -4.17 -18.13
CA LYS A 103 -8.25 -3.56 -17.32
C LYS A 103 -7.63 -2.64 -16.26
N GLY A 104 -8.09 -1.39 -16.18
CA GLY A 104 -7.60 -0.39 -15.24
C GLY A 104 -6.71 0.67 -15.90
N ILE A 105 -5.82 1.30 -15.13
CA ILE A 105 -4.81 2.22 -15.67
C ILE A 105 -3.62 1.40 -16.17
N PRO A 106 -3.27 1.46 -17.47
CA PRO A 106 -2.10 0.80 -18.02
C PRO A 106 -0.84 1.56 -17.64
N LEU A 107 -0.48 1.55 -16.36
CA LEU A 107 0.85 1.95 -15.90
C LEU A 107 1.78 0.77 -16.17
N CYS A 108 2.85 0.98 -16.94
CA CYS A 108 3.89 -0.02 -17.11
C CYS A 108 5.11 0.47 -16.34
N ILE A 109 5.47 -0.21 -15.24
CA ILE A 109 6.85 -0.12 -14.76
C ILE A 109 7.63 -0.94 -15.78
N ASN A 110 8.38 -0.28 -16.67
CA ASN A 110 9.25 -1.00 -17.59
C ASN A 110 10.37 -1.66 -16.77
N PRO A 111 10.36 -2.99 -16.54
CA PRO A 111 11.40 -3.64 -15.76
C PRO A 111 12.73 -3.69 -16.51
N LEU A 112 12.72 -3.26 -17.78
CA LEU A 112 13.86 -3.18 -18.69
C LEU A 112 14.36 -1.74 -18.82
N GLN A 113 14.23 -0.91 -17.79
CA GLN A 113 14.88 0.40 -17.77
C GLN A 113 16.40 0.19 -17.71
N PHE A 114 17.03 0.21 -18.88
CA PHE A 114 18.49 0.11 -19.04
C PHE A 114 19.18 1.48 -18.92
N ASP A 115 18.43 2.52 -18.56
CA ASP A 115 18.97 3.86 -18.37
C ASP A 115 20.06 3.83 -17.29
N GLY A 116 21.25 4.35 -17.60
CA GLY A 116 22.40 4.35 -16.69
C GLY A 116 23.18 3.03 -16.60
N VAL A 117 22.76 1.94 -17.26
CA VAL A 117 23.53 0.67 -17.27
C VAL A 117 24.91 0.84 -17.88
N GLY A 118 25.06 1.75 -18.85
CA GLY A 118 26.37 2.09 -19.44
C GLY A 118 27.34 2.78 -18.50
N GLU A 119 26.88 3.29 -17.35
CA GLU A 119 27.70 3.93 -16.32
C GLU A 119 28.11 2.95 -15.20
N LEU A 120 27.52 1.74 -15.18
CA LEU A 120 27.84 0.72 -14.19
C LEU A 120 29.20 0.07 -14.49
N ASN A 121 29.85 -0.44 -13.44
CA ASN A 121 31.00 -1.31 -13.63
C ASN A 121 30.56 -2.68 -14.20
N THR A 122 31.52 -3.48 -14.65
CA THR A 122 31.28 -4.77 -15.31
C THR A 122 30.50 -5.76 -14.43
N GLU A 123 30.74 -5.77 -13.12
CA GLU A 123 30.09 -6.71 -12.19
C GLU A 123 28.62 -6.34 -11.97
N ASP A 124 28.34 -5.07 -11.70
CA ASP A 124 26.99 -4.54 -11.50
C ASP A 124 26.16 -4.65 -12.79
N THR A 125 26.80 -4.41 -13.95
CA THR A 125 26.18 -4.64 -15.26
C THR A 125 25.73 -6.10 -15.42
N THR A 126 26.61 -7.05 -15.09
CA THR A 126 26.33 -8.49 -15.19
C THR A 126 25.21 -8.91 -14.23
N ARG A 127 25.20 -8.38 -13.00
CA ARG A 127 24.14 -8.64 -12.01
C ARG A 127 22.80 -8.08 -12.48
N PHE A 128 22.79 -6.86 -13.01
CA PHE A 128 21.59 -6.22 -13.55
C PHE A 128 20.97 -7.06 -14.67
N PHE A 129 21.76 -7.43 -15.68
CA PHE A 129 21.27 -8.26 -16.78
C PHE A 129 20.81 -9.65 -16.33
N SER A 130 21.53 -10.27 -15.38
CA SER A 130 21.14 -11.56 -14.82
C SER A 130 19.81 -11.48 -14.07
N SER A 131 19.60 -10.42 -13.27
CA SER A 131 18.33 -10.20 -12.56
C SER A 131 17.18 -9.90 -13.53
N ALA A 132 17.41 -9.05 -14.53
CA ALA A 132 16.43 -8.75 -15.57
C ALA A 132 16.03 -10.02 -16.33
N ALA A 133 17.00 -10.82 -16.78
CA ALA A 133 16.75 -12.09 -17.46
C ALA A 133 15.97 -13.07 -16.58
N LYS A 134 16.32 -13.18 -15.29
CA LYS A 134 15.59 -14.03 -14.34
C LYS A 134 14.14 -13.61 -14.16
N ASN A 135 13.90 -12.31 -13.98
CA ASN A 135 12.55 -11.77 -13.84
C ASN A 135 11.71 -12.03 -15.11
N ILE A 136 12.29 -11.85 -16.30
CA ILE A 136 11.60 -12.13 -17.58
C ILE A 136 11.26 -13.62 -17.68
N ALA A 137 12.21 -14.52 -17.44
CA ALA A 137 11.95 -15.95 -17.53
C ALA A 137 10.85 -16.40 -16.56
N SER A 138 10.90 -15.93 -15.31
CA SER A 138 9.87 -16.19 -14.30
C SER A 138 8.49 -15.65 -14.73
N LEU A 139 8.43 -14.44 -15.28
CA LEU A 139 7.19 -13.86 -15.81
C LEU A 139 6.58 -14.67 -16.97
N VAL A 140 7.41 -15.33 -17.79
CA VAL A 140 6.95 -16.17 -18.91
C VAL A 140 6.66 -17.62 -18.44
N GLY A 141 6.78 -17.90 -17.14
CA GLY A 141 6.45 -19.19 -16.54
C GLY A 141 7.59 -20.22 -16.54
N TYR A 142 8.83 -19.78 -16.78
CA TYR A 142 10.02 -20.61 -16.63
C TYR A 142 10.63 -20.40 -15.25
N ASP A 143 10.73 -21.48 -14.49
CA ASP A 143 11.46 -21.48 -13.23
C ASP A 143 12.97 -21.61 -13.50
N LEU A 144 13.76 -20.73 -12.90
CA LEU A 144 15.22 -20.66 -13.08
C LEU A 144 16.01 -20.98 -11.81
N ASP A 145 15.36 -21.67 -10.87
CA ASP A 145 16.00 -22.28 -9.70
C ASP A 145 17.04 -23.34 -10.09
#